data_AF-A0A4Q7LXY0-F1
#
_entry.id   AF-A0A4Q7LXY0-F1
#
_cell.length_a   1.000
_cell.length_b   1.000
_cell.length_c   1.000
_cell.angle_alpha   90.00
_cell.angle_beta   90.00
_cell.angle_gamma   90.00
#
_symmetry.space_group_name_H-M   'P 1'
#
loop_
_entity.id
_entity.type
_entity.pdbx_description
1 polymer ?
#
loop_
_entity_poly.entity_id
_entity_poly.type
_entity_poly.pdbx_seq_one_letter_code
_entity_poly.pdbx_strand_id
1 'polypeptide(L)'
;MRLPLNAAVLQQFALRPEASAAEIVEALAPVYGRDRSLRVAYVEQALLTAMMNGLLEESRVAEDGGGVCAWYRATSTGLDTIRTFIGVPTHA
;
A
#
# COMPACT_ATOMS: atom_id res chain seq x y z
N MET A 1 -18.63 3.13 1.64
CA MET A 1 -18.04 3.89 0.51
C MET A 1 -16.79 3.13 0.06
N ARG A 2 -16.63 2.84 -1.24
CA ARG A 2 -15.45 2.15 -1.78
C ARG A 2 -14.44 3.19 -2.23
N LEU A 3 -13.21 3.14 -1.71
CA LEU A 3 -12.13 4.02 -2.14
C LEU A 3 -11.67 3.67 -3.57
N PRO A 4 -11.10 4.60 -4.35
CA PRO A 4 -10.32 4.24 -5.53
C PRO A 4 -9.22 3.24 -5.17
N LEU A 5 -8.87 2.32 -6.08
CA LEU A 5 -7.91 1.24 -5.77
C LEU A 5 -6.57 1.78 -5.23
N ASN A 6 -6.00 2.82 -5.85
CA ASN A 6 -4.74 3.42 -5.37
C ASN A 6 -4.87 3.99 -3.95
N ALA A 7 -6.01 4.60 -3.61
CA ALA A 7 -6.27 5.09 -2.27
C ALA A 7 -6.39 3.93 -1.26
N ALA A 8 -7.01 2.82 -1.66
CA ALA A 8 -7.12 1.61 -0.84
C ALA A 8 -5.77 0.91 -0.63
N VAL A 9 -4.88 0.93 -1.62
CA VAL A 9 -3.48 0.49 -1.50
C VAL A 9 -2.76 1.31 -0.44
N LEU A 10 -2.81 2.65 -0.53
CA LEU A 10 -2.18 3.53 0.46
C LEU A 10 -2.78 3.35 1.87
N GLN A 11 -4.10 3.15 1.97
CA GLN A 11 -4.77 2.90 3.25
C GLN A 11 -4.19 1.68 3.99
N GLN A 12 -3.67 0.66 3.30
CA GLN A 12 -3.09 -0.50 3.97
C GLN A 12 -1.95 -0.12 4.93
N PHE A 13 -1.16 0.91 4.59
CA PHE A 13 -0.05 1.39 5.42
C PHE A 13 -0.50 2.26 6.59
N ALA A 14 -1.77 2.66 6.65
CA ALA A 14 -2.37 3.25 7.85
C ALA A 14 -2.87 2.18 8.83
N LEU A 15 -3.07 0.95 8.36
CA LEU A 15 -3.62 -0.18 9.13
C LEU A 15 -2.56 -1.19 9.54
N ARG A 16 -1.41 -1.20 8.86
CA ARG A 16 -0.31 -2.15 9.04
C ARG A 16 1.02 -1.42 9.03
N PRO A 17 2.03 -1.91 9.78
CA PRO A 17 3.35 -1.28 9.84
C PRO A 17 4.10 -1.38 8.51
N GLU A 18 3.96 -2.51 7.81
CA GLU A 18 4.57 -2.75 6.50
C GLU A 18 3.73 -3.75 5.71
N ALA A 19 3.91 -3.78 4.39
CA ALA A 19 3.30 -4.79 3.50
C ALA A 19 4.05 -4.91 2.18
N SER A 20 4.04 -6.10 1.59
CA SER A 20 4.43 -6.32 0.19
C SER A 20 3.26 -6.06 -0.77
N ALA A 21 3.56 -5.94 -2.07
CA ALA A 21 2.52 -5.82 -3.09
C ALA A 21 1.57 -7.04 -3.13
N ALA A 22 2.09 -8.25 -2.85
CA ALA A 22 1.29 -9.47 -2.79
C ALA A 22 0.31 -9.45 -1.62
N GLU A 23 0.78 -9.10 -0.42
CA GLU A 23 -0.07 -9.00 0.78
C GLU A 23 -1.19 -7.97 0.62
N ILE A 24 -0.93 -6.87 -0.10
CA ILE A 24 -1.95 -5.85 -0.41
C ILE A 24 -2.98 -6.38 -1.40
N VAL A 25 -2.57 -7.11 -2.44
CA VAL A 25 -3.49 -7.75 -3.39
C VAL A 25 -4.42 -8.71 -2.66
N GLU A 26 -3.89 -9.55 -1.78
CA GLU A 26 -4.68 -10.48 -0.99
C GLU A 26 -5.64 -9.76 -0.03
N ALA A 27 -5.16 -8.73 0.68
CA ALA A 27 -5.98 -7.95 1.61
C ALA A 27 -7.14 -7.23 0.92
N LEU A 28 -6.94 -6.76 -0.32
CA LEU A 28 -7.96 -6.04 -1.08
C LEU A 28 -8.85 -6.94 -1.93
N ALA A 29 -8.51 -8.22 -2.15
CA ALA A 29 -9.27 -9.16 -2.96
C ALA A 29 -10.77 -9.28 -2.58
N PRO A 30 -11.17 -9.27 -1.29
CA PRO A 30 -12.60 -9.35 -0.93
C PRO A 30 -13.45 -8.18 -1.47
N VAL A 31 -12.84 -7.00 -1.67
CA VAL A 31 -13.54 -5.78 -2.10
C VAL A 31 -13.23 -5.41 -3.56
N TYR A 32 -12.01 -5.68 -4.02
CA TYR A 32 -11.49 -5.29 -5.33
C TYR A 32 -11.22 -6.49 -6.25
N GLY A 33 -11.53 -7.73 -5.86
CA GLY A 33 -11.17 -8.92 -6.64
C GLY A 33 -11.78 -9.02 -8.05
N ARG A 34 -12.81 -8.21 -8.35
CA ARG A 34 -13.38 -8.08 -9.72
C ARG A 34 -12.70 -6.99 -10.55
N ASP A 35 -11.83 -6.20 -9.95
CA ASP A 35 -11.08 -5.13 -10.59
C ASP A 35 -9.85 -5.70 -11.30
N ARG A 36 -9.73 -5.48 -12.60
CA ARG A 36 -8.63 -6.03 -13.42
C ARG A 36 -7.27 -5.44 -13.03
N SER A 37 -7.28 -4.30 -12.35
CA SER A 37 -6.08 -3.61 -11.87
C SER A 37 -5.60 -4.13 -10.52
N LEU A 38 -6.35 -5.00 -9.83
CA LEU A 38 -5.88 -5.67 -8.61
C LEU A 38 -4.94 -6.82 -8.97
N ARG A 39 -3.71 -6.48 -9.37
CA ARG A 39 -2.62 -7.42 -9.65
C ARG A 39 -1.33 -6.90 -9.05
N VAL A 40 -0.43 -7.81 -8.69
CA VAL A 40 0.84 -7.49 -8.01
C VAL A 40 1.60 -6.39 -8.75
N ALA A 41 1.79 -6.53 -10.07
CA ALA A 41 2.51 -5.54 -10.87
C ALA A 41 1.90 -4.12 -10.83
N TYR A 42 0.57 -3.99 -10.84
CA TYR A 42 -0.09 -2.68 -10.75
C TYR A 42 0.02 -2.09 -9.35
N VAL A 43 -0.14 -2.93 -8.32
CA VAL A 43 0.05 -2.50 -6.93
C VAL A 43 1.49 -2.06 -6.70
N GLU A 44 2.47 -2.82 -7.18
CA GLU A 44 3.89 -2.50 -7.10
C GLU A 44 4.21 -1.15 -7.75
N GLN A 45 3.68 -0.87 -8.95
CA GLN A 45 3.81 0.46 -9.55
C GLN A 45 3.24 1.58 -8.68
N ALA A 46 2.10 1.35 -8.02
CA ALA A 46 1.52 2.31 -7.09
C ALA A 46 2.41 2.51 -5.85
N LEU A 47 3.02 1.44 -5.31
CA LEU A 47 3.97 1.52 -4.19
C LEU A 47 5.24 2.30 -4.56
N LEU A 48 5.81 2.03 -5.73
CA LEU A 48 6.98 2.76 -6.25
C LEU A 48 6.67 4.25 -6.45
N THR A 49 5.50 4.56 -6.99
CA THR A 49 5.05 5.96 -7.14
C THR A 49 4.89 6.63 -5.77
N ALA A 50 4.31 5.94 -4.79
CA ALA A 50 4.15 6.45 -3.44
C ALA A 50 5.50 6.67 -2.74
N MET A 51 6.48 5.79 -2.98
CA MET A 51 7.86 5.96 -2.51
C MET A 51 8.53 7.17 -3.16
N MET A 52 8.44 7.32 -4.48
CA MET A 52 8.98 8.50 -5.18
C MET A 52 8.38 9.81 -4.66
N ASN A 53 7.13 9.78 -4.22
CA ASN A 53 6.45 10.92 -3.60
C ASN A 53 6.74 11.07 -2.09
N GLY A 54 7.63 10.24 -1.52
CA GLY A 54 8.02 10.30 -0.10
C GLY A 54 6.99 9.78 0.90
N LEU A 55 5.90 9.15 0.42
CA LEU A 55 4.85 8.61 1.29
C LEU A 55 5.28 7.29 1.93
N LEU A 56 6.00 6.47 1.16
CA LEU A 56 6.48 5.17 1.58
C LEU A 56 8.01 5.11 1.49
N GLU A 57 8.59 4.16 2.20
CA GLU A 57 9.99 3.75 2.06
C GLU A 57 10.09 2.23 2.01
N GLU A 58 11.15 1.72 1.36
CA GLU A 58 11.46 0.30 1.40
C GLU A 58 11.92 -0.04 2.82
N SER A 59 11.32 -1.09 3.38
CA SER A 59 11.57 -1.54 4.76
C SER A 59 12.50 -2.75 4.79
N ARG A 60 12.28 -3.71 3.91
CA ARG A 60 13.09 -4.92 3.77
C ARG A 60 12.86 -5.58 2.41
N VAL A 61 13.82 -6.41 2.03
CA VAL A 61 13.74 -7.33 0.89
C VAL A 61 13.95 -8.74 1.41
N ALA A 62 13.07 -9.67 1.03
CA ALA A 62 13.15 -11.06 1.47
C ALA A 62 12.58 -12.00 0.41
N GLU A 63 12.92 -13.29 0.52
CA GLU A 63 12.32 -14.32 -0.31
C GLU A 63 10.90 -14.65 0.17
N ASP A 64 9.95 -14.70 -0.75
CA ASP A 64 8.57 -15.11 -0.52
C ASP A 64 8.02 -15.82 -1.77
N GLY A 65 7.26 -16.91 -1.56
CA GLY A 65 6.62 -17.65 -2.65
C GLY A 65 7.55 -18.17 -3.77
N GLY A 66 8.86 -18.31 -3.52
CA GLY A 66 9.86 -18.72 -4.52
C GLY A 66 10.47 -17.59 -5.34
N GLY A 67 10.28 -16.33 -4.95
CA GLY A 67 10.93 -15.16 -5.53
C GLY A 67 11.37 -14.14 -4.47
N VAL A 68 12.06 -13.08 -4.89
CA VAL A 68 12.45 -11.98 -4.00
C VAL A 68 11.39 -10.89 -4.07
N CYS A 69 10.91 -10.42 -2.92
CA CYS A 69 9.91 -9.37 -2.80
C CYS A 69 10.41 -8.23 -1.91
N ALA A 70 9.92 -7.03 -2.18
CA ALA A 70 10.14 -5.86 -1.34
C ALA A 70 8.91 -5.58 -0.47
N TRP A 71 9.16 -5.19 0.78
CA TRP A 71 8.16 -4.68 1.71
C TRP A 71 8.33 -3.18 1.85
N TYR A 72 7.21 -2.50 1.99
CA TYR A 72 7.17 -1.05 2.14
C TYR A 72 6.51 -0.68 3.45
N ARG A 73 6.86 0.48 3.99
CA ARG A 73 6.19 1.08 5.14
C ARG A 73 5.94 2.56 4.90
N ALA A 74 4.94 3.12 5.56
CA ALA A 74 4.75 4.56 5.54
C ALA A 74 5.90 5.26 6.26
N THR A 75 6.41 6.35 5.68
CA THR A 75 7.25 7.28 6.43
C THR A 75 6.38 7.98 7.48
N SER A 76 7.00 8.58 8.52
CA SER A 76 6.23 9.34 9.52
C SER A 76 5.35 10.42 8.86
N THR A 77 5.94 11.25 8.00
CA THR A 77 5.22 12.28 7.22
C THR A 77 4.23 11.69 6.22
N GLY A 78 4.57 10.54 5.61
CA GLY A 78 3.73 9.85 4.65
C GLY A 78 2.46 9.31 5.29
N LEU A 79 2.53 8.81 6.52
CA LEU A 79 1.38 8.31 7.26
C LEU A 79 0.34 9.40 7.51
N ASP A 80 0.78 10.59 7.93
CA ASP A 80 -0.12 11.74 8.13
C ASP A 80 -0.76 12.22 6.82
N THR A 81 0.01 12.19 5.73
CA THR A 81 -0.48 12.52 4.39
C THR A 81 -1.52 11.51 3.91
N ILE A 82 -1.25 10.21 4.08
CA ILE A 82 -2.17 9.13 3.74
C ILE A 82 -3.47 9.28 4.53
N ARG A 83 -3.39 9.51 5.85
CA ARG A 83 -4.55 9.72 6.72
C ARG A 83 -5.42 10.89 6.26
N THR A 84 -4.79 12.01 5.92
CA THR A 84 -5.48 13.19 5.36
C THR A 84 -6.19 12.84 4.05
N PHE A 85 -5.50 12.13 3.15
CA PHE A 85 -6.04 11.75 1.84
C PHE A 85 -7.23 10.79 1.92
N ILE A 86 -7.22 9.85 2.87
CA ILE A 86 -8.31 8.88 3.09
C ILE A 86 -9.43 9.43 4.00
N GLY A 87 -9.27 10.64 4.55
CA GLY A 87 -10.25 11.27 5.45
C GLY A 87 -10.28 10.67 6.86
N VAL A 88 -9.20 10.03 7.31
CA VAL A 88 -9.07 9.56 8.71
C VAL A 88 -8.38 10.67 9.51
N PRO A 89 -8.95 11.14 10.63
CA PRO A 89 -8.37 12.24 11.39
C PRO A 89 -6.99 11.86 11.93
N THR A 90 -6.01 12.71 11.65
CA THR A 90 -4.70 12.69 12.28
C THR A 90 -4.88 13.15 13.73
N HIS A 91 -4.66 12.27 14.71
CA HIS A 91 -4.64 12.72 16.11
C HIS A 91 -3.42 13.64 16.29
N ALA A 92 -3.72 14.91 16.57
CA ALA A 92 -2.77 15.93 17.03
C ALA A 92 -2.25 15.61 18.44
#